data_AF-A0AAV0XU92-F1
#
_entry.id   AF-A0AAV0XU92-F1
#
_cell.length_a   1.000
_cell.length_b   1.000
_cell.length_c   1.000
_cell.angle_alpha   90.00
_cell.angle_beta   90.00
_cell.angle_gamma   90.00
#
_symmetry.space_group_name_H-M   'P 1'
#
loop_
_entity.id
_entity.type
_entity.pdbx_description
1 polymer ?
#
loop_
_entity_poly.entity_id
_entity_poly.type
_entity_poly.pdbx_seq_one_letter_code
_entity_poly.pdbx_strand_id
1 'polypeptide(L)'
;MEADAIAGGFKQSVEQHGLKYNKLIGDGDSSVSKRLAEIMPYGCRLLVKKIECRNHLLRNYGTILTAMTINKKYPIPLRNHIRANILRFRYAITKAIEYRNSLQRQSDYEREVGLRKDINNSFRHILGSHDRCEKYFCKNSYNSRVEAAVISYNSNGQFLRLLHKNIVNDISPGIIGKKFITSTEKKRVDEHYGLAEPLPVEENMSKETLQKLKEDFISSLRLDRSGRLNIETLTRQQANSQIWHSERRNRLTTSNFGRVATYYGKATEPEAIVALENILKFKVNPCRLIIDEHFPYLATTPDGIIDDDFVVEIKCPFAVRDSITFLEAINCKKLLFCRLNDNGAMELKIDHHYYYQVQGQMHISKRKFCYFVVHSKNWTDIQLINYDESFWDNKMIDKLKM
;
A
#
# COMPACT_ATOMS: atom_id res chain seq x y z
N MET A 1 28.59 -2.22 12.23
CA MET A 1 29.42 -1.23 11.48
C MET A 1 28.75 -0.83 10.17
N GLU A 2 28.66 -1.68 9.14
CA GLU A 2 28.02 -1.28 7.86
C GLU A 2 26.52 -0.94 8.01
N ALA A 3 25.76 -1.80 8.71
CA ALA A 3 24.33 -1.57 8.94
C ALA A 3 24.04 -0.29 9.74
N ASP A 4 24.89 0.04 10.72
CA ASP A 4 24.75 1.26 11.51
C ASP A 4 25.15 2.51 10.72
N ALA A 5 26.16 2.41 9.85
CA ALA A 5 26.55 3.51 8.95
C ALA A 5 25.42 3.83 7.95
N ILE A 6 24.84 2.81 7.31
CA ILE A 6 23.70 2.97 6.40
C ILE A 6 22.48 3.51 7.17
N ALA A 7 22.17 2.95 8.34
CA ALA A 7 21.07 3.42 9.17
C ALA A 7 21.26 4.89 9.62
N GLY A 8 22.51 5.30 9.90
CA GLY A 8 22.88 6.68 10.18
C GLY A 8 22.61 7.61 9.00
N GLY A 9 23.00 7.20 7.79
CA GLY A 9 22.70 7.94 6.56
C GLY A 9 21.19 8.13 6.33
N PHE A 10 20.36 7.12 6.62
CA PHE A 10 18.91 7.26 6.54
C PHE A 10 18.33 8.23 7.58
N LYS A 11 18.88 8.29 8.80
CA LYS A 11 18.45 9.27 9.81
C LYS A 11 18.80 10.70 9.41
N GLN A 12 20.00 10.89 8.87
CA GLN A 12 20.52 12.21 8.50
C GLN A 12 20.01 12.68 7.12
N SER A 13 19.38 11.82 6.32
CA SER A 13 18.98 12.15 4.95
C SER A 13 18.05 13.36 4.85
N VAL A 14 17.21 13.58 5.87
CA VAL A 14 16.29 14.72 5.91
C VAL A 14 17.06 16.02 6.18
N GLU A 15 18.02 15.98 7.08
CA GLU A 15 18.85 17.14 7.45
C GLU A 15 19.87 17.48 6.35
N GLN A 16 20.52 16.47 5.77
CA GLN A 16 21.59 16.65 4.78
C GLN A 16 21.07 16.89 3.36
N HIS A 17 19.92 16.29 3.01
CA HIS A 17 19.44 16.29 1.63
C HIS A 17 17.99 16.74 1.50
N GLY A 18 17.26 17.00 2.60
CA GLY A 18 15.84 17.35 2.54
C GLY A 18 14.94 16.20 2.06
N LEU A 19 15.45 14.96 2.04
CA LEU A 19 14.78 13.82 1.41
C LEU A 19 14.56 12.65 2.38
N LYS A 20 13.45 11.94 2.19
CA LYS A 20 13.16 10.66 2.86
C LYS A 20 13.31 9.50 1.89
N TYR A 21 14.14 8.52 2.22
CA TYR A 21 14.39 7.37 1.36
C TYR A 21 13.40 6.24 1.65
N ASN A 22 12.50 5.94 0.72
CA ASN A 22 11.50 4.88 0.92
C ASN A 22 11.98 3.47 0.54
N LYS A 23 13.17 3.35 -0.07
CA LYS A 23 13.70 2.10 -0.62
C LYS A 23 15.18 1.94 -0.31
N LEU A 24 15.57 0.71 0.01
CA LEU A 24 16.97 0.28 0.14
C LEU A 24 17.25 -0.75 -0.96
N ILE A 25 18.23 -0.52 -1.81
CA ILE A 25 18.74 -1.54 -2.73
C ILE A 25 19.83 -2.32 -1.99
N GLY A 26 19.59 -3.60 -1.74
CA GLY A 26 20.51 -4.45 -0.99
C GLY A 26 20.67 -5.81 -1.64
N ASP A 27 21.68 -6.55 -1.20
CA ASP A 27 21.86 -7.95 -1.55
C ASP A 27 20.94 -8.86 -0.72
N GLY A 28 21.33 -10.12 -0.49
CA GLY A 28 20.55 -11.06 0.33
C GLY A 28 20.54 -10.74 1.82
N ASP A 29 21.45 -9.89 2.31
CA ASP A 29 21.68 -9.75 3.74
C ASP A 29 20.60 -8.92 4.42
N SER A 30 20.04 -9.46 5.50
CA SER A 30 18.89 -8.87 6.20
C SER A 30 19.27 -7.89 7.30
N SER A 31 20.55 -7.80 7.64
CA SER A 31 21.06 -7.03 8.79
C SER A 31 20.71 -5.54 8.70
N VAL A 32 20.93 -4.92 7.53
CA VAL A 32 20.60 -3.51 7.27
C VAL A 32 19.09 -3.26 7.29
N SER A 33 18.32 -4.16 6.67
CA SER A 33 16.85 -4.03 6.62
C SER A 33 16.20 -4.19 7.98
N LYS A 34 16.71 -5.13 8.80
CA LYS A 34 16.29 -5.31 10.19
C LYS A 34 16.58 -4.05 11.00
N ARG A 35 17.80 -3.50 10.87
CA ARG A 35 18.21 -2.29 11.57
C ARG A 35 17.33 -1.10 11.21
N LEU A 36 17.02 -0.89 9.93
CA LEU A 36 16.14 0.20 9.47
C LEU A 36 14.70 0.04 9.98
N ALA A 37 14.20 -1.19 10.11
CA ALA A 37 12.90 -1.47 10.69
C ALA A 37 12.85 -1.22 12.21
N GLU A 38 13.96 -1.41 12.92
CA GLU A 38 14.07 -1.08 14.35
C GLU A 38 14.14 0.43 14.57
N ILE A 39 15.00 1.13 13.81
CA ILE A 39 15.27 2.55 14.03
C ILE A 39 14.22 3.49 13.45
N MET A 40 13.39 3.01 12.50
CA MET A 40 12.25 3.73 11.93
C MET A 40 12.58 5.20 11.61
N PRO A 41 13.55 5.46 10.72
CA PRO A 41 14.17 6.79 10.56
C PRO A 41 13.18 7.91 10.19
N TYR A 42 12.02 7.53 9.64
CA TYR A 42 10.96 8.45 9.21
C TYR A 42 9.60 8.21 9.91
N GLY A 43 9.57 7.40 10.97
CA GLY A 43 8.37 7.04 11.72
C GLY A 43 7.50 5.93 11.10
N CYS A 44 6.40 5.59 11.77
CA CYS A 44 5.50 4.48 11.40
C CYS A 44 4.77 4.65 10.06
N ARG A 45 4.68 5.90 9.56
CA ARG A 45 4.00 6.23 8.30
C ARG A 45 4.85 5.93 7.06
N LEU A 46 6.17 5.77 7.18
CA LEU A 46 7.07 5.55 6.04
C LEU A 46 8.14 4.49 6.36
N LEU A 47 7.78 3.23 6.11
CA LEU A 47 8.67 2.08 6.22
C LEU A 47 9.60 1.97 5.00
N VAL A 48 10.90 1.82 5.24
CA VAL A 48 11.89 1.59 4.19
C VAL A 48 11.74 0.17 3.66
N LYS A 49 11.49 0.03 2.34
CA LYS A 49 11.35 -1.27 1.68
C LYS A 49 12.68 -1.74 1.09
N LYS A 50 13.09 -2.96 1.42
CA LYS A 50 14.22 -3.61 0.75
C LYS A 50 13.83 -4.02 -0.68
N ILE A 51 14.71 -3.72 -1.63
CA ILE A 51 14.67 -4.21 -3.01
C ILE A 51 15.98 -4.95 -3.26
N GLU A 52 15.89 -6.17 -3.80
CA GLU A 52 17.07 -6.96 -4.12
C GLU A 52 17.85 -6.36 -5.30
N CYS A 53 19.18 -6.39 -5.22
CA CYS A 53 20.03 -5.93 -6.31
C CYS A 53 19.97 -6.88 -7.52
N ARG A 54 20.28 -6.36 -8.72
CA ARG A 54 20.28 -7.11 -9.99
C ARG A 54 21.05 -8.43 -9.89
N ASN A 55 22.24 -8.40 -9.28
CA ASN A 55 23.10 -9.58 -9.20
C ASN A 55 22.48 -10.66 -8.30
N HIS A 56 21.85 -10.24 -7.20
CA HIS A 56 21.16 -11.13 -6.29
C HIS A 56 19.90 -11.74 -6.94
N LEU A 57 19.09 -10.93 -7.63
CA LEU A 57 17.95 -11.42 -8.43
C LEU A 57 18.36 -12.47 -9.47
N LEU A 58 19.44 -12.21 -10.22
CA LEU A 58 19.95 -13.16 -11.22
C LEU A 58 20.50 -14.43 -10.57
N ARG A 59 21.04 -14.36 -9.35
CA ARG A 59 21.50 -15.53 -8.58
C ARG A 59 20.29 -16.35 -8.12
N ASN A 60 19.30 -15.71 -7.50
CA ASN A 60 18.05 -16.34 -7.05
C ASN A 60 17.33 -17.03 -8.21
N TYR A 61 17.25 -16.37 -9.36
CA TYR A 61 16.73 -16.96 -10.59
C TYR A 61 17.46 -18.25 -11.00
N GLY A 62 18.80 -18.25 -10.95
CA GLY A 62 19.60 -19.44 -11.20
C GLY A 62 19.37 -20.56 -10.17
N THR A 63 19.24 -20.22 -8.89
CA THR A 63 18.94 -21.16 -7.81
C THR A 63 17.59 -21.87 -8.04
N ILE A 64 16.56 -21.13 -8.43
CA ILE A 64 15.23 -21.68 -8.75
C ILE A 64 15.32 -22.67 -9.92
N LEU A 65 16.01 -22.30 -11.01
CA LEU A 65 16.22 -23.18 -12.15
C LEU A 65 16.96 -24.47 -11.75
N THR A 66 18.01 -24.35 -10.95
CA THR A 66 18.77 -25.50 -10.44
C THR A 66 17.90 -26.45 -9.62
N ALA A 67 17.08 -25.91 -8.71
CA ALA A 67 16.15 -26.70 -7.90
C ALA A 67 15.15 -27.50 -8.76
N MET A 68 14.68 -26.93 -9.87
CA MET A 68 13.83 -27.64 -10.83
C MET A 68 14.53 -28.81 -11.52
N THR A 69 15.84 -28.73 -11.77
CA THR A 69 16.59 -29.85 -12.37
C THR A 69 16.72 -31.06 -11.44
N ILE A 70 16.56 -30.86 -10.13
CA ILE A 70 16.69 -31.90 -9.11
C ILE A 70 15.33 -32.56 -8.85
N ASN A 71 14.25 -31.79 -8.88
CA ASN A 71 12.91 -32.26 -8.53
C ASN A 71 12.36 -33.31 -9.52
N LYS A 72 12.16 -34.55 -9.03
CA LYS A 72 11.68 -35.71 -9.81
C LYS A 72 10.24 -35.54 -10.35
N LYS A 73 9.47 -34.56 -9.88
CA LYS A 73 8.14 -34.21 -10.40
C LYS A 73 8.18 -33.74 -11.86
N TYR A 74 9.33 -33.24 -12.33
CA TYR A 74 9.48 -32.72 -13.69
C TYR A 74 10.04 -33.78 -14.65
N PRO A 75 9.55 -33.85 -15.91
CA PRO A 75 10.05 -34.76 -16.93
C PRO A 75 11.58 -34.72 -17.08
N ILE A 76 12.22 -35.87 -17.27
CA ILE A 76 13.69 -35.98 -17.45
C ILE A 76 14.21 -35.06 -18.58
N PRO A 77 13.56 -34.98 -19.77
CA PRO A 77 14.02 -34.09 -20.84
C PRO A 77 14.05 -32.61 -20.42
N LEU A 78 13.07 -32.16 -19.62
CA LEU A 78 12.99 -30.81 -19.09
C LEU A 78 14.15 -30.51 -18.13
N ARG A 79 14.44 -31.44 -17.22
CA ARG A 79 15.52 -31.27 -16.26
C ARG A 79 16.89 -31.20 -16.94
N ASN A 80 17.11 -32.03 -17.97
CA ASN A 80 18.34 -32.02 -18.75
C ASN A 80 18.49 -30.75 -19.59
N HIS A 81 17.41 -30.29 -20.24
CA HIS A 81 17.43 -29.07 -21.06
C HIS A 81 17.71 -27.81 -20.22
N ILE A 82 17.07 -27.68 -19.05
CA ILE A 82 17.36 -26.57 -18.13
C ILE A 82 18.81 -26.65 -17.67
N ARG A 83 19.27 -27.83 -17.21
CA ARG A 83 20.63 -28.01 -16.70
C ARG A 83 21.70 -27.60 -17.73
N ALA A 84 21.52 -27.98 -19.00
CA ALA A 84 22.44 -27.61 -20.08
C ALA A 84 22.42 -26.11 -20.41
N ASN A 85 21.34 -25.38 -20.08
CA ASN A 85 21.13 -23.99 -20.51
C ASN A 85 21.04 -22.97 -19.35
N ILE A 86 21.31 -23.33 -18.08
CA ILE A 86 21.19 -22.44 -16.89
C ILE A 86 21.89 -21.09 -17.10
N LEU A 87 23.11 -21.09 -17.64
CA LEU A 87 23.85 -19.85 -17.88
C LEU A 87 23.21 -19.00 -18.98
N ARG A 88 22.63 -19.64 -20.01
CA ARG A 88 21.93 -18.94 -21.10
C ARG A 88 20.68 -18.22 -20.59
N PHE A 89 19.99 -18.77 -19.59
CA PHE A 89 18.85 -18.09 -18.94
C PHE A 89 19.28 -16.78 -18.26
N ARG A 90 20.40 -16.77 -17.54
CA ARG A 90 20.93 -15.55 -16.90
C ARG A 90 21.48 -14.56 -17.93
N TYR A 91 22.17 -15.06 -18.94
CA TYR A 91 22.76 -14.28 -20.02
C TYR A 91 21.69 -13.57 -20.86
N ALA A 92 20.60 -14.26 -21.18
CA ALA A 92 19.47 -13.69 -21.90
C ALA A 92 18.92 -12.44 -21.20
N ILE A 93 18.64 -12.53 -19.90
CA ILE A 93 18.15 -11.37 -19.11
C ILE A 93 19.18 -10.23 -19.13
N THR A 94 20.46 -10.54 -18.99
CA THR A 94 21.52 -9.53 -19.05
C THR A 94 21.58 -8.83 -20.41
N LYS A 95 21.47 -9.58 -21.50
CA LYS A 95 21.44 -9.03 -22.85
C LYS A 95 20.20 -8.20 -23.14
N ALA A 96 19.05 -8.57 -22.59
CA ALA A 96 17.85 -7.76 -22.65
C ALA A 96 18.05 -6.39 -21.97
N ILE A 97 18.66 -6.39 -20.79
CA ILE A 97 18.97 -5.15 -20.05
C ILE A 97 19.94 -4.28 -20.85
N GLU A 98 21.04 -4.84 -21.35
CA GLU A 98 22.02 -4.11 -22.17
C GLU A 98 21.37 -3.50 -23.42
N TYR A 99 20.55 -4.27 -24.13
CA TYR A 99 19.85 -3.80 -25.31
C TYR A 99 18.91 -2.64 -24.98
N ARG A 100 18.03 -2.78 -23.97
CA ARG A 100 17.11 -1.70 -23.57
C ARG A 100 17.84 -0.45 -23.09
N ASN A 101 18.99 -0.63 -22.42
CA ASN A 101 19.86 0.47 -21.99
C ASN A 101 20.59 1.16 -23.15
N SER A 102 20.79 0.48 -24.28
CA SER A 102 21.41 1.08 -25.47
C SER A 102 20.46 1.97 -26.30
N LEU A 103 19.14 1.85 -26.10
CA LEU A 103 18.15 2.62 -26.86
C LEU A 103 18.07 4.07 -26.34
N GLN A 104 18.50 5.04 -27.14
CA GLN A 104 18.63 6.46 -26.77
C GLN A 104 17.34 7.29 -26.92
N ARG A 105 16.25 6.72 -27.47
CA ARG A 105 14.99 7.44 -27.77
C ARG A 105 13.75 6.80 -27.13
N GLN A 106 13.92 6.03 -26.06
CA GLN A 106 12.81 5.44 -25.32
C GLN A 106 12.68 6.11 -23.96
N SER A 107 11.44 6.41 -23.59
CA SER A 107 11.11 6.77 -22.21
C SER A 107 11.42 5.62 -21.26
N ASP A 108 11.66 5.92 -19.99
CA ASP A 108 11.91 4.89 -18.96
C ASP A 108 10.76 3.88 -18.87
N TYR A 109 9.52 4.33 -19.10
CA TYR A 109 8.35 3.46 -19.14
C TYR A 109 8.41 2.46 -20.31
N GLU A 110 8.77 2.90 -21.51
CA GLU A 110 8.88 2.01 -22.67
C GLU A 110 10.00 0.99 -22.49
N ARG A 111 11.10 1.39 -21.85
CA ARG A 111 12.21 0.51 -21.49
C ARG A 111 11.77 -0.53 -20.46
N GLU A 112 11.02 -0.14 -19.44
CA GLU A 112 10.46 -1.05 -18.43
C GLU A 112 9.53 -2.09 -19.08
N VAL A 113 8.56 -1.64 -19.89
CA VAL A 113 7.60 -2.51 -20.57
C VAL A 113 8.31 -3.44 -21.54
N GLY A 114 9.28 -2.93 -22.30
CA GLY A 114 10.09 -3.71 -23.23
C GLY A 114 10.92 -4.77 -22.50
N LEU A 115 11.61 -4.39 -21.42
CA LEU A 115 12.41 -5.31 -20.62
C LEU A 115 11.54 -6.42 -20.02
N ARG A 116 10.34 -6.10 -19.55
CA ARG A 116 9.40 -7.10 -19.02
C ARG A 116 8.98 -8.10 -20.09
N LYS A 117 8.70 -7.64 -21.32
CA LYS A 117 8.41 -8.51 -22.46
C LYS A 117 9.60 -9.41 -22.78
N ASP A 118 10.81 -8.86 -22.77
CA ASP A 118 12.03 -9.61 -23.08
C ASP A 118 12.36 -10.66 -22.03
N ILE A 119 12.21 -10.34 -20.74
CA ILE A 119 12.37 -11.32 -19.64
C ILE A 119 11.36 -12.45 -19.80
N ASN A 120 10.10 -12.13 -20.11
CA ASN A 120 9.07 -13.15 -20.32
C ASN A 120 9.29 -14.00 -21.59
N ASN A 121 9.92 -13.42 -22.61
CA ASN A 121 10.24 -14.15 -23.83
C ASN A 121 11.57 -14.92 -23.72
N SER A 122 12.47 -14.53 -22.82
CA SER A 122 13.82 -15.11 -22.68
C SER A 122 13.78 -16.62 -22.44
N PHE A 123 12.89 -17.09 -21.56
CA PHE A 123 12.72 -18.52 -21.33
C PHE A 123 12.07 -19.20 -22.53
N ARG A 124 11.07 -18.61 -23.18
CA ARG A 124 10.44 -19.18 -24.39
C ARG A 124 11.48 -19.39 -25.50
N HIS A 125 12.35 -18.42 -25.70
CA HIS A 125 13.46 -18.48 -26.64
C HIS A 125 14.42 -19.64 -26.36
N ILE A 126 14.90 -19.77 -25.12
CA ILE A 126 15.88 -20.81 -24.73
C ILE A 126 15.26 -22.22 -24.81
N LEU A 127 13.94 -22.29 -24.70
CA LEU A 127 13.17 -23.51 -24.80
C LEU A 127 12.71 -23.80 -26.24
N GLY A 128 13.17 -22.99 -27.21
CA GLY A 128 12.99 -23.16 -28.64
C GLY A 128 11.65 -22.66 -29.21
N SER A 129 10.83 -21.96 -28.40
CA SER A 129 9.64 -21.25 -28.87
C SER A 129 10.04 -19.87 -29.38
N HIS A 130 10.08 -19.72 -30.70
CA HIS A 130 10.55 -18.50 -31.37
C HIS A 130 9.43 -17.57 -31.87
N ASP A 131 8.16 -17.88 -31.56
CA ASP A 131 6.95 -17.17 -32.02
C ASP A 131 6.89 -15.68 -31.63
N ARG A 132 7.58 -15.28 -30.56
CA ARG A 132 7.58 -13.90 -30.05
C ARG A 132 8.99 -13.37 -29.82
N CYS A 133 9.98 -13.92 -30.50
CA CYS A 133 11.35 -13.47 -30.38
C CYS A 133 11.61 -12.17 -31.13
N GLU A 134 12.18 -11.20 -30.41
CA GLU A 134 12.76 -10.01 -31.02
C GLU A 134 13.99 -10.35 -31.86
N LYS A 135 14.21 -9.57 -32.92
CA LYS A 135 15.29 -9.82 -33.90
C LYS A 135 16.68 -9.81 -33.27
N TYR A 136 16.89 -8.99 -32.23
CA TYR A 136 18.17 -8.93 -31.53
C TYR A 136 18.45 -10.18 -30.67
N PHE A 137 17.40 -10.92 -30.31
CA PHE A 137 17.45 -12.11 -29.46
C PHE A 137 17.58 -13.41 -30.26
N CYS A 138 17.01 -13.47 -31.47
CA CYS A 138 16.88 -14.71 -32.22
C CYS A 138 17.45 -14.58 -33.63
N LYS A 139 18.51 -15.35 -33.90
CA LYS A 139 19.10 -15.50 -35.24
C LYS A 139 18.47 -16.65 -36.07
N ASN A 140 17.27 -17.10 -35.72
CA ASN A 140 16.50 -18.18 -36.40
C ASN A 140 17.30 -19.47 -36.68
N SER A 141 17.70 -20.20 -35.64
CA SER A 141 18.33 -21.51 -35.77
C SER A 141 17.29 -22.62 -36.02
N TYR A 142 17.49 -23.43 -37.07
CA TYR A 142 16.65 -24.60 -37.37
C TYR A 142 16.71 -25.65 -36.25
N ASN A 143 17.90 -25.95 -35.74
CA ASN A 143 18.10 -26.96 -34.68
C ASN A 143 17.34 -26.62 -33.39
N SER A 144 17.28 -25.34 -33.02
CA SER A 144 16.56 -24.90 -31.82
C SER A 144 15.04 -25.10 -31.92
N ARG A 145 14.46 -25.06 -33.13
CA ARG A 145 13.04 -25.36 -33.37
C ARG A 145 12.73 -26.85 -33.24
N VAL A 146 13.64 -27.70 -33.70
CA VAL A 146 13.51 -29.17 -33.61
C VAL A 146 13.55 -29.61 -32.14
N GLU A 147 14.51 -29.10 -31.35
CA GLU A 147 14.59 -29.35 -29.91
C GLU A 147 13.31 -28.92 -29.17
N ALA A 148 12.75 -27.75 -29.53
CA ALA A 148 11.50 -27.24 -28.96
C ALA A 148 10.32 -28.20 -29.18
N ALA A 149 10.20 -28.71 -30.41
CA ALA A 149 9.13 -29.62 -30.81
C ALA A 149 9.20 -30.93 -30.02
N VAL A 150 10.41 -31.49 -29.87
CA VAL A 150 10.67 -32.70 -29.07
C VAL A 150 10.30 -32.48 -27.61
N ILE A 151 10.67 -31.35 -27.02
CA ILE A 151 10.35 -31.02 -25.63
C ILE A 151 8.84 -30.84 -25.44
N SER A 152 8.16 -30.14 -26.36
CA SER A 152 6.72 -29.92 -26.31
C SER A 152 5.94 -31.24 -26.37
N TYR A 153 6.34 -32.13 -27.28
CA TYR A 153 5.77 -33.47 -27.42
C TYR A 153 5.95 -34.29 -26.13
N ASN A 154 7.18 -34.37 -25.61
CA ASN A 154 7.51 -35.15 -24.41
C ASN A 154 6.91 -34.59 -23.10
N SER A 155 6.37 -33.38 -23.14
CA SER A 155 5.79 -32.70 -21.99
C SER A 155 4.29 -32.46 -22.11
N ASN A 156 3.65 -33.00 -23.14
CA ASN A 156 2.23 -32.75 -23.48
C ASN A 156 1.90 -31.25 -23.51
N GLY A 157 2.84 -30.41 -23.96
CA GLY A 157 2.71 -28.95 -23.98
C GLY A 157 2.65 -28.26 -22.60
N GLN A 158 2.79 -29.00 -21.50
CA GLN A 158 2.68 -28.47 -20.13
C GLN A 158 3.96 -27.81 -19.60
N PHE A 159 5.05 -27.94 -20.36
CA PHE A 159 6.38 -27.52 -19.97
C PHE A 159 6.53 -26.03 -19.65
N LEU A 160 6.06 -25.15 -20.54
CA LEU A 160 6.10 -23.70 -20.31
C LEU A 160 5.28 -23.30 -19.08
N ARG A 161 4.16 -23.99 -18.85
CA ARG A 161 3.29 -23.77 -17.69
C ARG A 161 4.00 -24.15 -16.39
N LEU A 162 4.66 -25.31 -16.36
CA LEU A 162 5.39 -25.80 -15.18
C LEU A 162 6.59 -24.92 -14.84
N LEU A 163 7.38 -24.51 -15.83
CA LEU A 163 8.53 -23.63 -15.62
C LEU A 163 8.10 -22.28 -15.03
N HIS A 164 7.11 -21.65 -15.66
CA HIS A 164 6.58 -20.37 -15.20
C HIS A 164 6.06 -20.49 -13.76
N LYS A 165 5.25 -21.52 -13.45
CA LYS A 165 4.68 -21.74 -12.11
C LYS A 165 5.76 -21.82 -11.01
N ASN A 166 6.93 -22.39 -11.28
CA ASN A 166 8.02 -22.47 -10.30
C ASN A 166 8.79 -21.16 -10.14
N ILE A 167 9.00 -20.42 -11.23
CA ILE A 167 9.69 -19.12 -11.19
C ILE A 167 8.86 -18.10 -10.41
N VAL A 168 7.52 -18.18 -10.49
CA VAL A 168 6.62 -17.21 -9.85
C VAL A 168 5.90 -17.75 -8.61
N ASN A 169 6.52 -18.67 -7.86
CA ASN A 169 6.00 -19.20 -6.59
C ASN A 169 4.53 -19.67 -6.66
N ASP A 170 4.27 -20.62 -7.56
CA ASP A 170 3.00 -21.30 -7.74
C ASP A 170 1.84 -20.46 -8.31
N ILE A 171 2.12 -19.24 -8.77
CA ILE A 171 1.13 -18.41 -9.46
C ILE A 171 0.94 -18.92 -10.90
N SER A 172 -0.28 -19.33 -11.24
CA SER A 172 -0.56 -19.90 -12.57
C SER A 172 -0.33 -18.87 -13.69
N PRO A 173 0.13 -19.26 -14.90
CA PRO A 173 0.23 -18.35 -16.03
C PRO A 173 -1.10 -17.76 -16.45
N GLY A 174 -2.22 -18.41 -16.12
CA GLY A 174 -3.56 -17.85 -16.30
C GLY A 174 -3.88 -16.79 -15.25
N ILE A 175 -3.35 -16.88 -14.03
CA ILE A 175 -3.45 -15.84 -13.00
C ILE A 175 -2.50 -14.70 -13.31
N ILE A 176 -1.26 -14.95 -13.75
CA ILE A 176 -0.34 -13.89 -14.21
C ILE A 176 -0.83 -13.29 -15.52
N GLY A 177 -1.33 -14.10 -16.44
CA GLY A 177 -1.91 -13.68 -17.71
C GLY A 177 -3.20 -12.89 -17.51
N LYS A 178 -4.10 -13.33 -16.61
CA LYS A 178 -5.24 -12.52 -16.16
C LYS A 178 -4.73 -11.28 -15.44
N LYS A 179 -3.82 -11.36 -14.48
CA LYS A 179 -3.24 -10.16 -13.83
C LYS A 179 -2.57 -9.23 -14.83
N PHE A 180 -1.96 -9.73 -15.90
CA PHE A 180 -1.30 -8.96 -16.93
C PHE A 180 -2.30 -8.37 -17.91
N ILE A 181 -3.32 -9.12 -18.35
CA ILE A 181 -4.46 -8.63 -19.14
C ILE A 181 -5.23 -7.60 -18.32
N THR A 182 -5.62 -7.94 -17.11
CA THR A 182 -6.15 -7.02 -16.10
C THR A 182 -5.18 -5.88 -15.78
N SER A 183 -3.85 -5.99 -15.92
CA SER A 183 -2.90 -4.85 -15.77
C SER A 183 -2.52 -4.15 -17.07
N THR A 184 -2.93 -4.66 -18.24
CA THR A 184 -2.80 -3.98 -19.53
C THR A 184 -4.11 -3.28 -19.87
N GLU A 185 -5.24 -3.86 -19.47
CA GLU A 185 -6.56 -3.22 -19.33
C GLU A 185 -6.54 -2.18 -18.21
N LYS A 186 -5.99 -2.50 -17.02
CA LYS A 186 -5.57 -1.49 -16.03
C LYS A 186 -4.20 -0.92 -16.39
N LYS A 187 -4.09 -0.17 -17.50
CA LYS A 187 -3.05 0.88 -17.58
C LYS A 187 -3.07 1.63 -16.25
N ARG A 188 -1.99 1.50 -15.45
CA ARG A 188 -1.80 2.00 -14.07
C ARG A 188 -2.93 2.90 -13.59
N VAL A 189 -3.82 2.32 -12.80
CA VAL A 189 -4.68 3.06 -11.88
C VAL A 189 -4.34 2.47 -10.52
N ASP A 190 -3.50 3.18 -9.76
CA ASP A 190 -3.67 3.16 -8.30
C ASP A 190 -5.17 3.38 -8.08
N GLU A 191 -5.78 2.65 -7.16
CA GLU A 191 -7.25 2.72 -6.94
C GLU A 191 -7.73 4.17 -6.71
N HIS A 192 -6.80 5.09 -6.44
CA HIS A 192 -7.03 6.55 -6.34
C HIS A 192 -6.28 7.43 -7.33
N TYR A 193 -5.23 6.95 -8.00
CA TYR A 193 -4.41 7.76 -8.89
C TYR A 193 -4.05 6.96 -10.16
N GLY A 194 -4.58 7.38 -11.30
CA GLY A 194 -4.12 6.92 -12.62
C GLY A 194 -2.61 7.13 -12.82
N LEU A 195 -2.10 6.90 -14.03
CA LEU A 195 -0.77 7.35 -14.46
C LEU A 195 -0.52 8.78 -13.95
N ALA A 196 0.16 8.91 -12.82
CA ALA A 196 0.50 10.19 -12.26
C ALA A 196 1.53 10.77 -13.22
N GLU A 197 1.19 11.90 -13.83
CA GLU A 197 2.21 12.75 -14.41
C GLU A 197 3.27 12.97 -13.32
N PRO A 198 4.57 12.87 -13.66
CA PRO A 198 5.62 13.17 -12.69
C PRO A 198 5.32 14.54 -12.11
N LEU A 199 5.23 14.61 -10.78
CA LEU A 199 5.05 15.89 -10.10
C LEU A 199 6.18 16.82 -10.59
N PRO A 200 5.84 18.01 -11.11
CA PRO A 200 6.86 18.95 -11.55
C PRO A 200 7.86 19.18 -10.42
N VAL A 201 9.13 19.26 -10.78
CA VAL A 201 10.29 19.27 -9.88
C VAL A 201 10.42 20.60 -9.09
N GLU A 202 9.47 21.51 -9.21
CA GLU A 202 9.49 22.81 -8.55
C GLU A 202 8.58 22.74 -7.30
N GLU A 203 9.21 22.60 -6.13
CA GLU A 203 9.54 23.70 -5.21
C GLU A 203 8.36 24.03 -4.29
N ASN A 204 8.65 24.63 -3.14
CA ASN A 204 7.67 25.00 -2.11
C ASN A 204 6.60 25.94 -2.70
N MET A 205 5.55 25.36 -3.28
CA MET A 205 4.43 26.08 -3.86
C MET A 205 3.75 26.86 -2.74
N SER A 206 3.64 28.18 -2.90
CA SER A 206 3.01 29.02 -1.89
C SER A 206 1.53 28.63 -1.70
N LYS A 207 0.98 28.87 -0.50
CA LYS A 207 -0.43 28.56 -0.22
C LYS A 207 -1.39 29.29 -1.18
N GLU A 208 -1.01 30.49 -1.59
CA GLU A 208 -1.76 31.35 -2.51
C GLU A 208 -1.75 30.76 -3.93
N THR A 209 -0.60 30.27 -4.39
CA THR A 209 -0.46 29.65 -5.73
C THR A 209 -1.25 28.35 -5.80
N LEU A 210 -1.18 27.53 -4.75
CA LEU A 210 -1.98 26.31 -4.64
C LEU A 210 -3.49 26.62 -4.65
N GLN A 211 -3.91 27.65 -3.93
CA GLN A 211 -5.31 28.07 -3.88
C GLN A 211 -5.81 28.50 -5.26
N LYS A 212 -5.02 29.28 -5.99
CA LYS A 212 -5.35 29.70 -7.36
C LYS A 212 -5.48 28.52 -8.33
N LEU A 213 -4.51 27.60 -8.33
CA LEU A 213 -4.58 26.38 -9.16
C LEU A 213 -5.81 25.52 -8.83
N LYS A 214 -6.21 25.48 -7.56
CA LYS A 214 -7.40 24.76 -7.10
C LYS A 214 -8.68 25.40 -7.65
N GLU A 215 -8.76 26.73 -7.66
CA GLU A 215 -9.89 27.48 -8.22
C GLU A 215 -9.97 27.30 -9.74
N ASP A 216 -8.85 27.42 -10.45
CA ASP A 216 -8.75 27.20 -11.88
C ASP A 216 -9.20 25.77 -12.25
N PHE A 217 -8.72 24.77 -11.51
CA PHE A 217 -9.15 23.38 -11.68
C PHE A 217 -10.66 23.21 -11.49
N ILE A 218 -11.24 23.73 -10.39
CA ILE A 218 -12.69 23.64 -10.14
C ILE A 218 -13.48 24.34 -11.26
N SER A 219 -13.00 25.47 -11.76
CA SER A 219 -13.61 26.20 -12.86
C SER A 219 -13.62 25.36 -14.15
N SER A 220 -12.54 24.64 -14.44
CA SER A 220 -12.40 23.79 -15.63
C SER A 220 -13.39 22.61 -15.63
N LEU A 221 -13.89 22.22 -14.46
CA LEU A 221 -14.85 21.12 -14.30
C LEU A 221 -16.31 21.56 -14.45
N ARG A 222 -16.58 22.87 -14.56
CA ARG A 222 -17.93 23.39 -14.74
C ARG A 222 -18.44 23.06 -16.14
N LEU A 223 -19.65 22.54 -16.20
CA LEU A 223 -20.32 22.18 -17.44
C LEU A 223 -21.70 22.80 -17.46
N ASP A 224 -22.11 23.23 -18.65
CA ASP A 224 -23.45 23.70 -18.91
C ASP A 224 -24.47 22.53 -18.90
N ARG A 225 -25.75 22.84 -19.11
CA ARG A 225 -26.79 21.79 -19.08
C ARG A 225 -26.60 20.76 -20.19
N SER A 226 -26.18 21.20 -21.38
CA SER A 226 -25.95 20.31 -22.52
C SER A 226 -24.77 19.37 -22.26
N GLY A 227 -23.63 19.90 -21.78
CA GLY A 227 -22.45 19.12 -21.44
C GLY A 227 -22.71 18.07 -20.37
N ARG A 228 -23.50 18.39 -19.34
CA ARG A 228 -23.88 17.41 -18.30
C ARG A 228 -24.69 16.23 -18.86
N LEU A 229 -25.67 16.51 -19.73
CA LEU A 229 -26.50 15.45 -20.33
C LEU A 229 -25.71 14.58 -21.31
N ASN A 230 -24.80 15.21 -22.06
CA ASN A 230 -23.92 14.50 -22.98
C ASN A 230 -23.00 13.53 -22.22
N ILE A 231 -22.38 13.99 -21.13
CA ILE A 231 -21.53 13.12 -20.29
C ILE A 231 -22.35 12.00 -19.66
N GLU A 232 -23.55 12.25 -19.15
CA GLU A 232 -24.43 11.19 -18.65
C GLU A 232 -24.65 10.12 -19.72
N THR A 233 -25.06 10.55 -20.92
CA THR A 233 -25.36 9.64 -22.04
C THR A 233 -24.14 8.81 -22.43
N LEU A 234 -22.96 9.43 -22.55
CA LEU A 234 -21.69 8.76 -22.91
C LEU A 234 -21.16 7.83 -21.81
N THR A 235 -21.61 8.00 -20.58
CA THR A 235 -21.13 7.23 -19.42
C THR A 235 -22.15 6.21 -18.88
N ARG A 236 -23.27 5.99 -19.59
CA ARG A 236 -24.33 5.02 -19.23
C ARG A 236 -23.84 3.58 -19.04
N GLN A 237 -22.79 3.19 -19.75
CA GLN A 237 -22.17 1.86 -19.61
C GLN A 237 -21.29 1.72 -18.35
N GLN A 238 -21.23 2.77 -17.52
CA GLN A 238 -20.55 2.80 -16.22
C GLN A 238 -19.11 2.27 -16.29
N ALA A 239 -18.80 1.20 -15.54
CA ALA A 239 -17.47 0.62 -15.44
C ALA A 239 -16.87 0.16 -16.79
N ASN A 240 -17.72 -0.05 -17.81
CA ASN A 240 -17.29 -0.43 -19.16
C ASN A 240 -16.98 0.79 -20.06
N SER A 241 -17.22 2.03 -19.61
CA SER A 241 -16.91 3.26 -20.33
C SER A 241 -15.61 3.88 -19.84
N GLN A 242 -14.65 4.13 -20.75
CA GLN A 242 -13.42 4.84 -20.40
C GLN A 242 -13.68 6.30 -20.00
N ILE A 243 -14.68 6.93 -20.59
CA ILE A 243 -15.09 8.30 -20.27
C ILE A 243 -15.66 8.37 -18.85
N TRP A 244 -16.37 7.33 -18.41
CA TRP A 244 -16.87 7.24 -17.03
C TRP A 244 -15.71 7.22 -16.03
N HIS A 245 -14.63 6.49 -16.33
CA HIS A 245 -13.42 6.49 -15.50
C HIS A 245 -12.67 7.82 -15.53
N SER A 246 -12.56 8.51 -16.68
CA SER A 246 -11.90 9.82 -16.74
C SER A 246 -12.65 10.90 -15.96
N GLU A 247 -13.97 10.98 -16.11
CA GLU A 247 -14.78 11.97 -15.39
C GLU A 247 -14.79 11.72 -13.89
N ARG A 248 -14.82 10.47 -13.45
CA ARG A 248 -14.76 10.11 -12.02
C ARG A 248 -13.40 10.37 -11.38
N ARG A 249 -12.31 10.44 -12.16
CA ARG A 249 -10.99 10.82 -11.63
C ARG A 249 -10.93 12.29 -11.26
N ASN A 250 -11.61 13.13 -12.03
CA ASN A 250 -11.59 14.57 -11.82
C ASN A 250 -12.63 15.03 -10.77
N ARG A 251 -13.51 14.14 -10.30
CA ARG A 251 -14.69 14.48 -9.49
C ARG A 251 -14.79 13.61 -8.24
N LEU A 252 -15.20 14.20 -7.12
CA LEU A 252 -15.53 13.45 -5.91
C LEU A 252 -16.88 12.74 -6.08
N THR A 253 -16.83 11.42 -6.15
CA THR A 253 -18.04 10.58 -6.26
C THR A 253 -18.62 10.30 -4.88
N THR A 254 -19.94 10.21 -4.77
CA THR A 254 -20.65 10.00 -3.50
C THR A 254 -20.15 8.79 -2.71
N SER A 255 -19.80 7.70 -3.38
CA SER A 255 -19.21 6.49 -2.78
C SER A 255 -17.89 6.72 -2.02
N ASN A 256 -17.20 7.84 -2.29
CA ASN A 256 -15.92 8.18 -1.67
C ASN A 256 -16.05 9.19 -0.53
N PHE A 257 -17.24 9.71 -0.24
CA PHE A 257 -17.42 10.73 0.80
C PHE A 257 -17.00 10.24 2.19
N GLY A 258 -17.30 8.98 2.54
CA GLY A 258 -16.85 8.38 3.80
C GLY A 258 -15.33 8.36 3.92
N ARG A 259 -14.62 8.10 2.81
CA ARG A 259 -13.15 8.11 2.78
C ARG A 259 -12.58 9.50 2.99
N VAL A 260 -13.19 10.53 2.39
CA VAL A 260 -12.79 11.93 2.63
C VAL A 260 -12.89 12.26 4.12
N ALA A 261 -13.97 11.84 4.78
CA ALA A 261 -14.12 12.02 6.22
C ALA A 261 -13.05 11.27 7.03
N THR A 262 -12.70 10.03 6.65
CA THR A 262 -11.61 9.27 7.27
C THR A 262 -10.25 9.95 7.08
N TYR A 263 -9.96 10.48 5.88
CA TYR A 263 -8.71 11.20 5.62
C TYR A 263 -8.62 12.48 6.44
N TYR A 264 -9.73 13.22 6.57
CA TYR A 264 -9.78 14.37 7.45
C TYR A 264 -9.40 14.00 8.88
N GLY A 265 -10.02 12.95 9.43
CA GLY A 265 -9.74 12.52 10.80
C GLY A 265 -8.26 12.18 11.02
N LYS A 266 -7.64 11.42 10.11
CA LYS A 266 -6.22 11.07 10.17
C LYS A 266 -5.27 12.28 10.03
N ALA A 267 -5.71 13.30 9.30
CA ALA A 267 -4.91 14.51 9.09
C ALA A 267 -4.93 15.42 10.32
N THR A 268 -6.06 15.47 11.05
CA THR A 268 -6.24 16.34 12.23
C THR A 268 -5.93 15.66 13.56
N GLU A 269 -5.83 14.34 13.61
CA GLU A 269 -5.43 13.58 14.81
C GLU A 269 -4.12 14.10 15.46
N PRO A 270 -3.04 14.46 14.73
CA PRO A 270 -1.85 15.05 15.35
C PRO A 270 -2.12 16.40 16.03
N GLU A 271 -3.02 17.22 15.47
CA GLU A 271 -3.42 18.50 16.06
C GLU A 271 -4.19 18.27 17.36
N ALA A 272 -5.03 17.23 17.39
CA ALA A 272 -5.77 16.81 18.58
C ALA A 272 -4.84 16.30 19.71
N ILE A 273 -3.79 15.55 19.38
CA ILE A 273 -2.77 15.12 20.36
C ILE A 273 -2.11 16.35 20.99
N VAL A 274 -1.67 17.30 20.18
CA VAL A 274 -1.04 18.54 20.68
C VAL A 274 -2.01 19.35 21.56
N ALA A 275 -3.29 19.43 21.17
CA ALA A 275 -4.31 20.08 21.98
C ALA A 275 -4.51 19.37 23.33
N LEU A 276 -4.56 18.04 23.34
CA LEU A 276 -4.69 17.23 24.54
C LEU A 276 -3.50 17.42 25.50
N GLU A 277 -2.27 17.34 24.97
CA GLU A 277 -1.04 17.55 25.75
C GLU A 277 -1.01 18.93 26.39
N ASN A 278 -1.48 19.95 25.66
CA ASN A 278 -1.56 21.32 26.17
C ASN A 278 -2.61 21.51 27.27
N ILE A 279 -3.72 20.77 27.22
CA ILE A 279 -4.80 20.84 28.22
C ILE A 279 -4.39 20.07 29.47
N LEU A 280 -3.93 18.83 29.32
CA LEU A 280 -3.60 17.95 30.45
C LEU A 280 -2.24 18.23 31.06
N LYS A 281 -1.33 18.91 30.34
CA LYS A 281 0.09 19.10 30.72
C LYS A 281 0.87 17.80 30.88
N PHE A 282 0.38 16.71 30.28
CA PHE A 282 1.06 15.43 30.18
C PHE A 282 1.41 15.13 28.74
N LYS A 283 2.49 14.38 28.53
CA LYS A 283 2.92 13.95 27.21
C LYS A 283 2.21 12.66 26.81
N VAL A 284 1.70 12.62 25.59
CA VAL A 284 1.06 11.43 25.02
C VAL A 284 2.11 10.62 24.29
N ASN A 285 2.35 9.39 24.73
CA ASN A 285 3.30 8.51 24.08
C ASN A 285 2.59 7.71 22.96
N PRO A 286 3.23 7.56 21.78
CA PRO A 286 2.68 6.77 20.71
C PRO A 286 2.60 5.29 21.12
N CYS A 287 1.47 4.66 20.85
CA CYS A 287 1.28 3.25 21.17
C CYS A 287 1.64 2.34 19.97
N ARG A 288 2.17 1.16 20.27
CA ARG A 288 2.32 0.05 19.30
C ARG A 288 1.19 -0.95 19.51
N LEU A 289 1.20 -2.04 18.74
CA LEU A 289 0.27 -3.14 18.97
C LEU A 289 0.49 -3.75 20.36
N ILE A 290 -0.54 -3.75 21.20
CA ILE A 290 -0.58 -4.44 22.48
C ILE A 290 -1.42 -5.70 22.31
N ILE A 291 -0.91 -6.84 22.74
CA ILE A 291 -1.58 -8.15 22.68
C ILE A 291 -2.05 -8.48 24.10
N ASP A 292 -3.28 -9.00 24.24
CA ASP A 292 -3.78 -9.40 25.55
C ASP A 292 -3.01 -10.62 26.08
N GLU A 293 -2.69 -10.59 27.36
CA GLU A 293 -1.92 -11.64 28.04
C GLU A 293 -2.69 -12.97 28.15
N HIS A 294 -4.00 -12.91 28.40
CA HIS A 294 -4.84 -14.08 28.65
C HIS A 294 -5.53 -14.57 27.37
N PHE A 295 -5.80 -13.66 26.44
CA PHE A 295 -6.43 -13.92 25.15
C PHE A 295 -5.53 -13.46 24.00
N PRO A 296 -4.48 -14.22 23.62
CA PRO A 296 -3.47 -13.79 22.64
C PRO A 296 -4.00 -13.47 21.23
N TYR A 297 -5.23 -13.87 20.91
CA TYR A 297 -5.92 -13.52 19.66
C TYR A 297 -6.56 -12.12 19.70
N LEU A 298 -6.61 -11.47 20.87
CA LEU A 298 -7.04 -10.09 21.04
C LEU A 298 -5.82 -9.17 21.08
N ALA A 299 -5.92 -8.06 20.36
CA ALA A 299 -4.91 -7.02 20.34
C ALA A 299 -5.54 -5.65 20.12
N THR A 300 -4.82 -4.61 20.53
CA THR A 300 -5.28 -3.23 20.38
C THR A 300 -4.14 -2.28 20.02
N THR A 301 -4.50 -1.16 19.41
CA THR A 301 -3.57 -0.06 19.12
C THR A 301 -4.33 1.24 19.40
N PRO A 302 -4.27 1.74 20.65
CA PRO A 302 -4.84 3.04 20.99
C PRO A 302 -4.11 4.17 20.28
N ASP A 303 -4.77 5.32 20.15
CA ASP A 303 -4.19 6.51 19.52
C ASP A 303 -3.03 7.08 20.35
N GLY A 304 -3.05 6.84 21.66
CA GLY A 304 -1.93 7.13 22.56
C GLY A 304 -2.05 6.44 23.91
N ILE A 305 -0.97 6.50 24.67
CA ILE A 305 -0.92 6.07 26.08
C ILE A 305 -0.27 7.17 26.92
N ILE A 306 -0.80 7.37 28.12
CA ILE A 306 -0.21 8.26 29.13
C ILE A 306 0.07 7.39 30.35
N ASP A 307 1.35 7.29 30.69
CA ASP A 307 1.85 6.43 31.76
C ASP A 307 1.29 4.98 31.67
N ASP A 308 1.15 4.33 32.82
CA ASP A 308 0.69 2.93 32.91
C ASP A 308 -0.82 2.80 33.12
N ASP A 309 -1.53 3.89 33.40
CA ASP A 309 -2.94 3.86 33.79
C ASP A 309 -3.91 4.33 32.70
N PHE A 310 -3.44 5.12 31.71
CA PHE A 310 -4.32 5.82 30.77
C PHE A 310 -4.12 5.41 29.31
N VAL A 311 -5.25 5.19 28.64
CA VAL A 311 -5.38 5.09 27.19
C VAL A 311 -5.89 6.41 26.63
N VAL A 312 -5.48 6.78 25.41
CA VAL A 312 -6.03 7.91 24.67
C VAL A 312 -6.70 7.40 23.40
N GLU A 313 -7.94 7.82 23.18
CA GLU A 313 -8.71 7.56 21.96
C GLU A 313 -9.24 8.88 21.41
N ILE A 314 -8.92 9.20 20.17
CA ILE A 314 -9.16 10.49 19.53
C ILE A 314 -10.11 10.32 18.36
N LYS A 315 -11.20 11.09 18.36
CA LYS A 315 -12.12 11.20 17.24
C LYS A 315 -12.13 12.62 16.69
N CYS A 316 -11.81 12.74 15.40
CA CYS A 316 -11.88 13.99 14.64
C CYS A 316 -12.96 13.93 13.54
N PRO A 317 -14.26 14.07 13.88
CA PRO A 317 -15.34 13.86 12.93
C PRO A 317 -15.45 15.02 11.92
N PHE A 318 -15.43 14.68 10.62
CA PHE A 318 -15.55 15.66 9.54
C PHE A 318 -16.84 16.51 9.59
N ALA A 319 -17.92 15.97 10.17
CA ALA A 319 -19.21 16.65 10.28
C ALA A 319 -19.16 17.92 11.15
N VAL A 320 -18.20 18.02 12.07
CA VAL A 320 -18.11 19.12 13.04
C VAL A 320 -16.90 20.03 12.80
N ARG A 321 -16.17 19.82 11.71
CA ARG A 321 -14.94 20.55 11.37
C ARG A 321 -15.08 22.08 11.40
N ASP A 322 -16.28 22.58 11.09
CA ASP A 322 -16.62 24.01 11.02
C ASP A 322 -17.51 24.46 12.19
N SER A 323 -17.84 23.56 13.13
CA SER A 323 -18.66 23.90 14.30
C SER A 323 -17.89 24.80 15.26
N ILE A 324 -18.55 25.79 15.85
CA ILE A 324 -17.90 26.72 16.79
C ILE A 324 -17.77 26.07 18.16
N THR A 325 -18.79 25.32 18.59
CA THR A 325 -18.83 24.64 19.90
C THR A 325 -19.34 23.20 19.77
N PHE A 326 -18.99 22.36 20.75
CA PHE A 326 -19.51 20.99 20.82
C PHE A 326 -21.04 20.96 21.03
N LEU A 327 -21.60 21.94 21.74
CA LEU A 327 -23.05 22.08 21.97
C LEU A 327 -23.81 22.22 20.66
N GLU A 328 -23.33 23.10 19.76
CA GLU A 328 -23.88 23.25 18.41
C GLU A 328 -23.82 21.93 17.65
N ALA A 329 -22.68 21.23 17.73
CA ALA A 329 -22.48 19.96 17.03
C ALA A 329 -23.44 18.85 17.50
N ILE A 330 -23.72 18.76 18.80
CA ILE A 330 -24.66 17.79 19.36
C ILE A 330 -26.11 18.19 19.02
N ASN A 331 -26.48 19.46 19.21
CA ASN A 331 -27.84 19.95 18.95
C ASN A 331 -28.24 19.82 17.48
N CYS A 332 -27.29 20.04 16.57
CA CYS A 332 -27.48 19.81 15.13
C CYS A 332 -27.39 18.33 14.73
N LYS A 333 -27.29 17.39 15.68
CA LYS A 333 -27.16 15.94 15.47
C LYS A 333 -25.97 15.55 14.58
N LYS A 334 -24.90 16.34 14.58
CA LYS A 334 -23.66 16.07 13.82
C LYS A 334 -22.77 15.04 14.54
N LEU A 335 -22.90 14.93 15.88
CA LEU A 335 -22.21 13.95 16.73
C LEU A 335 -23.18 12.88 17.23
N LEU A 336 -23.52 11.92 16.37
CA LEU A 336 -24.50 10.87 16.73
C LEU A 336 -24.01 9.94 17.84
N PHE A 337 -22.69 9.84 18.05
CA PHE A 337 -22.08 8.98 19.06
C PHE A 337 -21.99 9.62 20.45
N CYS A 338 -22.18 10.93 20.58
CA CYS A 338 -22.19 11.64 21.85
C CYS A 338 -23.59 12.12 22.23
N ARG A 339 -23.80 12.37 23.52
CA ARG A 339 -24.95 13.04 24.11
C ARG A 339 -24.49 14.10 25.11
N LEU A 340 -25.39 14.97 25.53
CA LEU A 340 -25.15 15.81 26.71
C LEU A 340 -25.59 15.04 27.95
N ASN A 341 -24.78 15.08 29.00
CA ASN A 341 -25.17 14.59 30.32
C ASN A 341 -25.98 15.65 31.08
N ASP A 342 -26.45 15.30 32.27
CA ASP A 342 -27.28 16.19 33.11
C ASP A 342 -26.54 17.48 33.52
N ASN A 343 -25.21 17.45 33.52
CA ASN A 343 -24.35 18.59 33.84
C ASN A 343 -24.00 19.44 32.60
N GLY A 344 -24.53 19.11 31.42
CA GLY A 344 -24.26 19.80 30.16
C GLY A 344 -22.89 19.49 29.53
N ALA A 345 -22.16 18.50 30.03
CA ALA A 345 -20.91 18.04 29.42
C ALA A 345 -21.18 16.97 28.35
N MET A 346 -20.28 16.85 27.39
CA MET A 346 -20.38 15.83 26.35
C MET A 346 -19.99 14.45 26.89
N GLU A 347 -20.79 13.46 26.54
CA GLU A 347 -20.61 12.08 26.97
C GLU A 347 -20.77 11.11 25.78
N LEU A 348 -19.82 10.20 25.60
CA LEU A 348 -19.92 9.08 24.68
C LEU A 348 -21.06 8.15 25.10
N LYS A 349 -21.93 7.81 24.15
CA LYS A 349 -23.04 6.90 24.43
C LYS A 349 -22.52 5.46 24.63
N ILE A 350 -22.96 4.83 25.72
CA ILE A 350 -22.54 3.48 26.13
C ILE A 350 -22.94 2.35 25.16
N ASP A 351 -23.95 2.60 24.32
CA ASP A 351 -24.44 1.67 23.30
C ASP A 351 -23.72 1.84 21.96
N HIS A 352 -22.89 2.88 21.80
CA HIS A 352 -22.16 3.13 20.58
C HIS A 352 -20.89 2.27 20.47
N HIS A 353 -20.54 1.82 19.27
CA HIS A 353 -19.40 0.91 19.04
C HIS A 353 -18.05 1.45 19.54
N TYR A 354 -17.86 2.78 19.58
CA TYR A 354 -16.66 3.39 20.17
C TYR A 354 -16.52 3.12 21.67
N TYR A 355 -17.62 2.99 22.41
CA TYR A 355 -17.55 2.66 23.83
C TYR A 355 -17.00 1.24 24.04
N TYR A 356 -17.45 0.28 23.22
CA TYR A 356 -16.89 -1.08 23.19
C TYR A 356 -15.40 -1.07 22.79
N GLN A 357 -15.02 -0.23 21.83
CA GLN A 357 -13.60 -0.07 21.43
C GLN A 357 -12.74 0.39 22.62
N VAL A 358 -13.19 1.42 23.33
CA VAL A 358 -12.49 2.00 24.50
C VAL A 358 -12.39 1.00 25.66
N GLN A 359 -13.50 0.31 25.99
CA GLN A 359 -13.48 -0.73 27.03
C GLN A 359 -12.54 -1.89 26.68
N GLY A 360 -12.54 -2.32 25.41
CA GLY A 360 -11.62 -3.35 24.94
C GLY A 360 -10.15 -2.91 24.95
N GLN A 361 -9.88 -1.66 24.57
CA GLN A 361 -8.54 -1.08 24.68
C GLN A 361 -8.01 -1.10 26.11
N MET A 362 -8.82 -0.69 27.08
CA MET A 362 -8.46 -0.71 28.51
C MET A 362 -8.23 -2.13 29.03
N HIS A 363 -9.11 -3.08 28.70
CA HIS A 363 -8.96 -4.48 29.11
C HIS A 363 -7.66 -5.10 28.59
N ILE A 364 -7.40 -4.96 27.29
CA ILE A 364 -6.23 -5.57 26.61
C ILE A 364 -4.93 -4.94 27.12
N SER A 365 -4.93 -3.63 27.35
CA SER A 365 -3.74 -2.90 27.79
C SER A 365 -3.55 -2.83 29.32
N LYS A 366 -4.44 -3.49 30.08
CA LYS A 366 -4.48 -3.50 31.55
C LYS A 366 -4.46 -2.10 32.18
N ARG A 367 -5.15 -1.17 31.53
CA ARG A 367 -5.29 0.23 31.94
C ARG A 367 -6.66 0.51 32.52
N LYS A 368 -6.75 1.47 33.42
CA LYS A 368 -7.97 1.76 34.19
C LYS A 368 -8.79 2.90 33.61
N PHE A 369 -8.15 3.77 32.85
CA PHE A 369 -8.74 5.02 32.40
C PHE A 369 -8.53 5.24 30.91
N CYS A 370 -9.48 5.91 30.27
CA CYS A 370 -9.36 6.38 28.91
C CYS A 370 -9.73 7.86 28.82
N TYR A 371 -8.85 8.67 28.23
CA TYR A 371 -9.21 9.99 27.73
C TYR A 371 -9.82 9.84 26.33
N PHE A 372 -11.14 9.92 26.27
CA PHE A 372 -11.88 9.97 25.02
C PHE A 372 -11.95 11.42 24.55
N VAL A 373 -11.25 11.73 23.46
CA VAL A 373 -11.08 13.10 22.96
C VAL A 373 -11.88 13.26 21.68
N VAL A 374 -12.71 14.29 21.63
CA VAL A 374 -13.35 14.73 20.39
C VAL A 374 -12.78 16.08 20.01
N HIS A 375 -12.18 16.15 18.83
CA HIS A 375 -11.48 17.33 18.37
C HIS A 375 -12.07 17.90 17.09
N SER A 376 -12.20 19.22 17.08
CA SER A 376 -12.45 20.05 15.90
C SER A 376 -11.41 21.18 15.85
N LYS A 377 -11.36 21.91 14.73
CA LYS A 377 -10.45 23.06 14.61
C LYS A 377 -10.68 24.15 15.67
N ASN A 378 -11.92 24.26 16.17
CA ASN A 378 -12.33 25.36 17.05
C ASN A 378 -12.39 24.96 18.52
N TRP A 379 -12.51 23.67 18.82
CA TRP A 379 -12.70 23.18 20.18
C TRP A 379 -12.19 21.74 20.33
N THR A 380 -11.77 21.42 21.55
CA THR A 380 -11.40 20.06 21.98
C THR A 380 -12.15 19.77 23.25
N ASP A 381 -12.84 18.64 23.30
CA ASP A 381 -13.56 18.18 24.48
C ASP A 381 -13.06 16.80 24.87
N ILE A 382 -12.94 16.57 26.18
CA ILE A 382 -12.30 15.40 26.75
C ILE A 382 -13.23 14.80 27.79
N GLN A 383 -13.57 13.53 27.58
CA GLN A 383 -14.27 12.72 28.57
C GLN A 383 -13.31 11.71 29.19
N LEU A 384 -13.26 11.65 30.51
CA LEU A 384 -12.60 10.56 31.24
C LEU A 384 -13.56 9.37 31.36
N ILE A 385 -13.20 8.23 30.79
CA ILE A 385 -13.95 6.98 30.85
C ILE A 385 -13.18 5.99 31.73
N ASN A 386 -13.87 5.39 32.69
CA ASN A 386 -13.32 4.34 33.55
C ASN A 386 -13.53 2.97 32.92
N TYR A 387 -12.59 2.05 33.15
CA TYR A 387 -12.77 0.64 32.83
C TYR A 387 -13.94 0.07 33.61
N ASP A 388 -14.84 -0.62 32.91
CA ASP A 388 -16.01 -1.27 33.48
C ASP A 388 -15.88 -2.79 33.28
N GLU A 389 -15.40 -3.46 34.32
CA GLU A 389 -15.24 -4.91 34.35
C GLU A 389 -16.57 -5.63 34.14
N SER A 390 -17.65 -5.11 34.75
CA SER A 390 -18.99 -5.69 34.59
C SER A 390 -19.48 -5.58 33.14
N PHE A 391 -19.15 -4.48 32.45
CA PHE A 391 -19.50 -4.31 31.04
C PHE A 391 -18.71 -5.28 30.17
N TRP A 392 -17.41 -5.45 30.43
CA TRP A 392 -16.56 -6.39 29.71
C TRP A 392 -17.08 -7.83 29.84
N ASP A 393 -17.33 -8.28 31.07
CA ASP A 393 -17.74 -9.65 31.37
C ASP A 393 -19.14 -9.96 30.83
N ASN A 394 -20.09 -9.03 30.98
CA ASN A 394 -21.48 -9.30 30.62
C ASN A 394 -21.81 -9.02 29.15
N LYS A 395 -21.06 -8.15 28.46
CA LYS A 395 -21.42 -7.70 27.09
C LYS A 395 -20.37 -7.97 26.01
N MET A 396 -19.11 -8.13 26.38
CA MET A 396 -18.01 -8.22 25.41
C MET A 396 -17.41 -9.62 25.31
N ILE A 397 -16.88 -10.16 26.42
CA ILE A 397 -15.98 -11.31 26.38
C ILE A 397 -16.59 -12.54 25.69
N ASP A 398 -17.85 -12.86 25.95
CA ASP A 398 -18.51 -14.03 25.35
C ASP A 398 -18.66 -13.94 23.83
N LYS A 399 -18.74 -12.72 23.29
CA LYS A 399 -18.81 -12.49 21.83
C LYS A 399 -17.44 -12.47 21.17
N LEU A 400 -16.37 -12.36 21.96
CA LEU A 400 -14.98 -12.24 21.50
C LEU A 400 -14.21 -13.55 21.65
N LYS A 401 -14.71 -14.52 22.43
CA LYS A 401 -14.14 -15.88 22.51
C LYS A 401 -14.13 -16.53 21.13
N MET A 402 -12.95 -16.98 20.70
CA MET A 402 -12.76 -17.74 19.45
C MET A 402 -12.93 -19.24 19.65
#